data_AF-A0A382CX23-F1
#
_entry.id   AF-A0A382CX23-F1
#
_cell.length_a   1.000
_cell.length_b   1.000
_cell.length_c   1.000
_cell.angle_alpha   90.00
_cell.angle_beta   90.00
_cell.angle_gamma   90.00
#
_symmetry.space_group_name_H-M   'P 1'
#
loop_
_entity.id
_entity.type
_entity.pdbx_description
1 polymer ?
#
loop_
_entity_poly.entity_id
_entity_poly.type
_entity_poly.pdbx_seq_one_letter_code
_entity_poly.pdbx_strand_id
1 'polypeptide(L)'
;MDSFANYMVNWSAHDYHPVVHLPDEYEVRDFTSGDDSPSKYEYDIGRYDELRPGMYSTDLFEGSRFLHVGIDIGAPVGTPCMAFADGEISHFGYNPADGDYGNVVITKHVLGDVPLWALYGHLNAASIVGKQAGQPVSAGEVICWMGDKHENGG
;
A
#
# COMPACT_ATOMS: atom_id res chain seq x y z
N MET A 1 34.77 19.39 -0.24
CA MET A 1 33.95 18.74 0.82
C MET A 1 32.53 19.06 0.44
N ASP A 2 31.92 18.17 -0.35
CA ASP A 2 30.54 18.36 -0.78
C ASP A 2 29.63 18.27 0.44
N SER A 3 28.84 19.33 0.62
CA SER A 3 27.79 19.38 1.61
C SER A 3 26.83 18.23 1.37
N PHE A 4 26.56 17.43 2.39
CA PHE A 4 25.39 16.57 2.43
C PHE A 4 24.16 17.48 2.36
N ALA A 5 23.70 17.80 1.15
CA ALA A 5 22.39 18.39 0.96
C ALA A 5 21.39 17.40 1.55
N ASN A 6 20.57 17.86 2.49
CA ASN A 6 19.46 17.07 3.00
C ASN A 6 18.55 16.73 1.82
N TYR A 7 18.61 15.49 1.33
CA TYR A 7 17.68 14.92 0.36
C TYR A 7 16.34 14.63 1.06
N MET A 8 15.75 15.66 1.66
CA MET A 8 14.42 15.60 2.21
C MET A 8 13.42 15.99 1.12
N VAL A 9 12.40 15.17 0.95
CA VAL A 9 11.26 15.51 0.08
C VAL A 9 10.60 16.78 0.64
N ASN A 10 10.48 17.81 -0.18
CA ASN A 10 9.63 18.95 0.14
C ASN A 10 8.18 18.59 -0.22
N TRP A 11 7.49 17.90 0.69
CA TRP A 11 6.13 17.41 0.46
C TRP A 11 5.13 18.50 0.05
N SER A 12 5.33 19.74 0.50
CA SER A 12 4.45 20.87 0.14
C SER A 12 4.68 21.45 -1.27
N ALA A 13 5.74 21.04 -1.97
CA ALA A 13 6.10 21.54 -3.29
C ALA A 13 5.51 20.72 -4.45
N HIS A 14 4.72 19.68 -4.15
CA HIS A 14 4.18 18.76 -5.14
C HIS A 14 2.67 18.58 -4.91
N ASP A 15 1.96 18.33 -6.01
CA ASP A 15 0.58 17.87 -5.96
C ASP A 15 0.56 16.34 -5.97
N TYR A 16 -0.41 15.77 -5.25
CA TYR A 16 -0.59 14.33 -5.14
C TYR A 16 -2.03 13.95 -5.45
N HIS A 17 -2.19 12.84 -6.17
CA HIS A 17 -3.48 12.21 -6.33
C HIS A 17 -3.76 11.24 -5.16
N PRO A 18 -4.99 11.16 -4.65
CA PRO A 18 -5.37 10.10 -3.72
C PRO A 18 -5.09 8.70 -4.29
N VAL A 19 -4.57 7.79 -3.48
CA VAL A 19 -4.35 6.39 -3.89
C VAL A 19 -5.67 5.60 -3.97
N VAL A 20 -6.63 5.95 -3.11
CA VAL A 20 -8.00 5.42 -3.12
C VAL A 20 -8.94 6.61 -2.91
N HIS A 21 -10.09 6.61 -3.58
CA HIS A 21 -11.17 7.56 -3.26
C HIS A 21 -11.94 7.04 -2.05
N LEU A 22 -11.69 7.66 -0.90
CA LEU A 22 -12.43 7.37 0.33
C LEU A 22 -13.80 8.06 0.30
N PRO A 23 -14.86 7.41 0.81
CA PRO A 23 -16.15 8.06 1.04
C PRO A 23 -16.06 9.08 2.19
N ASP A 24 -17.13 9.85 2.39
CA ASP A 24 -17.25 10.78 3.54
C ASP A 24 -17.28 10.04 4.90
N GLU A 25 -17.74 8.79 4.91
CA GLU A 25 -17.87 7.96 6.10
C GLU A 25 -16.96 6.73 6.02
N TYR A 26 -15.95 6.68 6.90
CA TYR A 26 -15.04 5.55 7.07
C TYR A 26 -14.58 5.48 8.53
N GLU A 27 -14.00 4.35 8.93
CA GLU A 27 -13.44 4.17 10.27
C GLU A 27 -11.91 4.25 10.26
N VAL A 28 -11.31 4.98 11.20
CA VAL A 28 -9.88 4.81 11.50
C VAL A 28 -9.76 3.83 12.65
N ARG A 29 -9.17 2.67 12.38
CA ARG A 29 -9.08 1.54 13.29
C ARG A 29 -7.95 1.72 14.30
N ASP A 30 -8.18 1.26 15.52
CA ASP A 30 -7.14 1.15 16.57
C ASP A 30 -6.82 -0.31 16.84
N PHE A 31 -5.70 -0.76 16.28
CA PHE A 31 -5.24 -2.14 16.41
C PHE A 31 -4.27 -2.36 17.58
N THR A 32 -4.00 -1.33 18.41
CA THR A 32 -3.03 -1.43 19.51
C THR A 32 -3.45 -2.38 20.63
N SER A 33 -4.75 -2.63 20.73
CA SER A 33 -5.32 -3.60 21.66
C SER A 33 -5.30 -5.04 21.13
N GLY A 34 -5.00 -5.24 19.84
CA GLY A 34 -5.15 -6.51 19.15
C GLY A 34 -6.59 -6.85 18.72
N ASP A 35 -7.55 -5.93 18.87
CA ASP A 35 -8.93 -6.12 18.40
C ASP A 35 -9.01 -5.98 16.87
N ASP A 36 -9.25 -7.11 16.20
CA ASP A 36 -9.38 -7.25 14.76
C ASP A 36 -10.83 -7.42 14.30
N SER A 37 -11.81 -7.11 15.16
CA SER A 37 -13.23 -7.23 14.81
C SER A 37 -13.57 -6.44 13.53
N PRO A 38 -14.50 -6.91 12.67
CA PRO A 38 -14.79 -6.18 11.43
C PRO A 38 -15.30 -4.76 11.69
N SER A 39 -14.88 -3.82 10.84
CA SER A 39 -15.43 -2.46 10.82
C SER A 39 -16.93 -2.51 10.51
N LYS A 40 -17.67 -1.55 11.07
CA LYS A 40 -19.07 -1.33 10.74
C LYS A 40 -19.27 -0.52 9.45
N TYR A 41 -18.19 0.09 8.96
CA TYR A 41 -18.16 0.87 7.72
C TYR A 41 -17.60 0.01 6.58
N GLU A 42 -18.02 0.33 5.36
CA GLU A 42 -17.51 -0.34 4.15
C GLU A 42 -16.03 0.00 3.90
N TYR A 43 -15.60 1.19 4.33
CA TYR A 43 -14.22 1.63 4.27
C TYR A 43 -13.64 1.79 5.67
N ASP A 44 -12.42 1.30 5.87
CA ASP A 44 -11.66 1.54 7.09
C ASP A 44 -10.16 1.75 6.82
N ILE A 45 -9.46 2.30 7.81
CA ILE A 45 -8.03 2.60 7.72
C ILE A 45 -7.30 2.02 8.92
N GLY A 46 -6.33 1.16 8.67
CA GLY A 46 -5.30 0.77 9.63
C GLY A 46 -4.13 1.74 9.61
N ARG A 47 -3.65 2.14 10.80
CA ARG A 47 -2.70 3.26 10.94
C ARG A 47 -1.27 2.88 10.56
N TYR A 48 -0.50 3.90 10.14
CA TYR A 48 0.95 3.85 9.97
C TYR A 48 1.67 3.96 11.31
N ASP A 49 2.83 3.31 11.41
CA ASP A 49 3.69 3.27 12.60
C ASP A 49 2.94 2.78 13.85
N GLU A 50 2.11 1.74 13.65
CA GLU A 50 1.20 1.22 14.65
C GLU A 50 1.73 -0.09 15.25
N LEU A 51 1.77 -0.19 16.58
CA LEU A 51 2.09 -1.43 17.28
C LEU A 51 0.84 -2.30 17.38
N ARG A 52 0.87 -3.48 16.76
CA ARG A 52 -0.24 -4.44 16.64
C ARG A 52 0.11 -5.79 17.26
N PRO A 53 0.12 -5.88 18.60
CA PRO A 53 0.46 -7.13 19.26
C PRO A 53 -0.54 -8.22 18.90
N GLY A 54 -0.04 -9.40 18.50
CA GLY A 54 -0.86 -10.58 18.22
C GLY A 54 -1.50 -10.65 16.83
N MET A 55 -1.37 -9.62 15.98
CA MET A 55 -1.98 -9.61 14.63
C MET A 55 -1.14 -10.26 13.53
N TYR A 56 0.17 -10.43 13.76
CA TYR A 56 1.10 -11.07 12.82
C TYR A 56 1.43 -12.49 13.30
N SER A 57 0.45 -13.39 13.21
CA SER A 57 0.54 -14.74 13.80
C SER A 57 1.02 -15.82 12.83
N THR A 58 1.18 -15.52 11.54
CA THR A 58 1.66 -16.51 10.56
C THR A 58 3.15 -16.79 10.75
N ASP A 59 3.60 -17.98 10.31
CA ASP A 59 5.00 -18.40 10.42
C ASP A 59 5.98 -17.42 9.76
N LEU A 60 5.52 -16.66 8.76
CA LEU A 60 6.28 -15.63 8.05
C LEU A 60 6.88 -14.57 8.99
N PHE A 61 6.24 -14.31 10.12
CA PHE A 61 6.61 -13.23 11.03
C PHE A 61 7.42 -13.70 12.24
N GLU A 62 7.71 -15.00 12.33
CA GLU A 62 8.50 -15.63 13.40
C GLU A 62 8.06 -15.22 14.82
N GLY A 63 6.78 -14.83 14.98
CA GLY A 63 6.20 -14.36 16.24
C GLY A 63 6.79 -13.08 16.84
N SER A 64 7.64 -12.35 16.10
CA SER A 64 8.38 -11.19 16.64
C SER A 64 7.95 -9.85 16.04
N ARG A 65 7.25 -9.87 14.90
CA ARG A 65 6.75 -8.66 14.25
C ARG A 65 5.46 -8.19 14.91
N PHE A 66 5.45 -6.92 15.29
CA PHE A 66 4.24 -6.23 15.74
C PHE A 66 4.18 -4.77 15.27
N LEU A 67 5.24 -4.24 14.64
CA LEU A 67 5.21 -2.90 14.08
C LEU A 67 4.63 -2.94 12.65
N HIS A 68 3.56 -2.18 12.43
CA HIS A 68 2.99 -1.93 11.13
C HIS A 68 3.59 -0.66 10.51
N VAL A 69 4.27 -0.82 9.37
CA VAL A 69 4.97 0.26 8.65
C VAL A 69 4.30 0.61 7.32
N GLY A 70 3.03 0.23 7.15
CA GLY A 70 2.18 0.58 6.02
C GLY A 70 0.94 1.37 6.46
N ILE A 71 0.06 1.67 5.52
CA ILE A 71 -1.31 2.08 5.80
C ILE A 71 -2.19 0.99 5.19
N ASP A 72 -3.10 0.43 5.99
CA ASP A 72 -4.10 -0.50 5.45
C ASP A 72 -5.35 0.29 5.10
N ILE A 73 -5.91 0.03 3.93
CA ILE A 73 -7.18 0.61 3.51
C ILE A 73 -8.12 -0.55 3.24
N GLY A 74 -9.06 -0.80 4.16
CA GLY A 74 -10.16 -1.73 3.94
C GLY A 74 -11.18 -1.08 3.02
N ALA A 75 -11.61 -1.80 1.98
CA ALA A 75 -12.65 -1.37 1.04
C ALA A 75 -13.22 -2.59 0.29
N PRO A 76 -14.29 -2.43 -0.52
CA PRO A 76 -14.83 -3.53 -1.32
C PRO A 76 -13.81 -4.13 -2.29
N VAL A 77 -13.91 -5.43 -2.53
CA VAL A 77 -13.13 -6.14 -3.56
C VAL A 77 -13.29 -5.45 -4.91
N GLY A 78 -12.18 -5.25 -5.60
CA GLY A 78 -12.16 -4.55 -6.89
C GLY A 78 -12.14 -3.02 -6.77
N THR A 79 -12.02 -2.45 -5.57
CA THR A 79 -11.79 -1.01 -5.41
C THR A 79 -10.52 -0.58 -6.18
N PRO A 80 -10.60 0.44 -7.05
CA PRO A 80 -9.46 0.89 -7.84
C PRO A 80 -8.41 1.61 -6.98
N CYS A 81 -7.14 1.28 -7.22
CA CYS A 81 -5.99 1.91 -6.61
C CYS A 81 -5.21 2.69 -7.67
N MET A 82 -4.88 3.94 -7.38
CA MET A 82 -4.28 4.88 -8.32
C MET A 82 -2.85 5.26 -7.94
N ALA A 83 -2.05 5.62 -8.93
CA ALA A 83 -0.74 6.19 -8.70
C ALA A 83 -0.87 7.58 -8.06
N PHE A 84 -0.17 7.82 -6.95
CA PHE A 84 -0.25 9.10 -6.23
C PHE A 84 0.47 10.25 -6.95
N ALA A 85 1.39 9.94 -7.87
CA ALA A 85 2.17 10.89 -8.66
C ALA A 85 2.59 10.24 -9.99
N ASP A 86 3.12 11.02 -10.92
CA ASP A 86 3.75 10.49 -12.14
C ASP A 86 4.95 9.61 -11.78
N GLY A 87 5.19 8.56 -12.57
CA GLY A 87 6.29 7.63 -12.31
C GLY A 87 6.33 6.46 -13.27
N GLU A 88 6.82 5.33 -12.79
CA GLU A 88 6.89 4.08 -13.54
C GLU A 88 6.61 2.87 -12.66
N ILE A 89 6.12 1.78 -13.24
CA ILE A 89 6.11 0.46 -12.61
C ILE A 89 7.56 0.02 -12.41
N SER A 90 7.98 -0.18 -11.17
CA SER A 90 9.32 -0.68 -10.86
C SER A 90 9.35 -2.20 -10.77
N HIS A 91 8.37 -2.80 -10.09
CA HIS A 91 8.25 -4.24 -9.86
C HIS A 91 6.77 -4.61 -9.78
N PHE A 92 6.48 -5.88 -10.04
CA PHE A 92 5.16 -6.47 -9.87
C PHE A 92 5.33 -7.98 -9.71
N GLY A 93 4.37 -8.65 -9.08
CA GLY A 93 4.45 -10.09 -8.87
C GLY A 93 3.40 -10.62 -7.92
N TYR A 94 3.57 -11.89 -7.54
CA TYR A 94 2.73 -12.59 -6.58
C TYR A 94 3.58 -13.19 -5.46
N ASN A 95 3.26 -12.82 -4.22
CA ASN A 95 3.87 -13.31 -3.00
C ASN A 95 2.93 -14.37 -2.37
N PRO A 96 3.25 -15.67 -2.48
CA PRO A 96 2.29 -16.73 -2.17
C PRO A 96 2.25 -17.15 -0.69
N ALA A 97 3.11 -16.60 0.16
CA ALA A 97 3.16 -16.98 1.56
C ALA A 97 1.95 -16.43 2.32
N ASP A 98 1.44 -17.20 3.29
CA ASP A 98 0.29 -16.83 4.10
C ASP A 98 0.63 -15.63 5.01
N GLY A 99 -0.20 -14.58 4.93
CA GLY A 99 0.01 -13.28 5.57
C GLY A 99 1.00 -12.37 4.85
N ASP A 100 1.53 -12.75 3.67
CA ASP A 100 2.36 -11.88 2.83
C ASP A 100 1.46 -10.96 1.96
N TYR A 101 2.05 -10.22 1.04
CA TYR A 101 1.36 -9.19 0.26
C TYR A 101 0.44 -9.71 -0.86
N GLY A 102 0.37 -11.01 -1.15
CA GLY A 102 -0.39 -11.52 -2.29
C GLY A 102 0.06 -10.94 -3.63
N ASN A 103 -0.86 -10.48 -4.48
CA ASN A 103 -0.47 -9.77 -5.70
C ASN A 103 0.00 -8.35 -5.38
N VAL A 104 1.13 -7.96 -5.99
CA VAL A 104 1.84 -6.72 -5.69
C VAL A 104 2.14 -5.93 -6.96
N VAL A 105 1.97 -4.61 -6.87
CA VAL A 105 2.53 -3.64 -7.79
C VAL A 105 3.39 -2.66 -6.99
N ILE A 106 4.59 -2.33 -7.48
CA ILE A 106 5.46 -1.31 -6.87
C ILE A 106 5.75 -0.25 -7.91
N THR A 107 5.35 0.99 -7.65
CA THR A 107 5.69 2.13 -8.50
C THR A 107 6.92 2.86 -7.95
N LYS A 108 7.69 3.47 -8.85
CA LYS A 108 8.78 4.39 -8.53
C LYS A 108 8.43 5.77 -9.02
N HIS A 109 8.64 6.76 -8.16
CA HIS A 109 8.39 8.17 -8.41
C HIS A 109 9.65 8.97 -8.10
N VAL A 110 9.75 10.17 -8.66
CA VAL A 110 10.83 11.11 -8.37
C VAL A 110 10.20 12.43 -7.99
N LEU A 111 10.37 12.84 -6.72
CA LEU A 111 9.85 14.10 -6.20
C LEU A 111 11.02 15.05 -5.97
N GLY A 112 11.18 16.03 -6.86
CA GLY A 112 12.40 16.83 -6.93
C GLY A 112 13.57 15.94 -7.35
N ASP A 113 14.58 15.82 -6.47
CA ASP A 113 15.74 14.94 -6.69
C ASP A 113 15.69 13.65 -5.84
N VAL A 114 14.54 13.38 -5.18
CA VAL A 114 14.40 12.25 -4.26
C VAL A 114 13.58 11.13 -4.89
N PRO A 115 14.16 9.92 -5.09
CA PRO A 115 13.40 8.77 -5.55
C PRO A 115 12.59 8.17 -4.39
N LEU A 116 11.35 7.78 -4.69
CA LEU A 116 10.42 7.12 -3.76
C LEU A 116 9.78 5.91 -4.42
N TRP A 117 9.44 4.91 -3.61
CA TRP A 117 8.70 3.73 -4.04
C TRP A 117 7.42 3.59 -3.24
N ALA A 118 6.31 3.28 -3.91
CA ALA A 118 5.06 2.92 -3.28
C ALA A 118 4.73 1.46 -3.61
N LEU A 119 4.49 0.66 -2.58
CA LEU A 119 4.07 -0.72 -2.70
C LEU A 119 2.55 -0.79 -2.51
N TYR A 120 1.88 -1.45 -3.44
CA TYR A 120 0.45 -1.75 -3.41
C TYR A 120 0.35 -3.27 -3.28
N GLY A 121 0.00 -3.75 -2.09
CA GLY A 121 -0.21 -5.16 -1.79
C GLY A 121 -1.69 -5.52 -1.73
N HIS A 122 -1.97 -6.78 -1.47
CA HIS A 122 -3.31 -7.32 -1.28
C HIS A 122 -4.23 -7.09 -2.49
N LEU A 123 -3.66 -7.16 -3.69
CA LEU A 123 -4.34 -6.89 -4.95
C LEU A 123 -4.98 -8.16 -5.53
N ASN A 124 -5.88 -7.96 -6.49
CA ASN A 124 -6.38 -9.06 -7.33
C ASN A 124 -5.33 -9.50 -8.37
N ALA A 125 -5.45 -10.73 -8.89
CA ALA A 125 -4.52 -11.28 -9.87
C ALA A 125 -4.49 -10.50 -11.20
N ALA A 126 -5.61 -9.87 -11.58
CA ALA A 126 -5.68 -9.07 -12.80
C ALA A 126 -4.74 -7.84 -12.75
N SER A 127 -4.41 -7.34 -11.57
CA SER A 127 -3.58 -6.14 -11.38
C SER A 127 -2.16 -6.27 -11.93
N ILE A 128 -1.62 -7.49 -11.97
CA ILE A 128 -0.25 -7.77 -12.43
C ILE A 128 -0.19 -8.25 -13.89
N VAL A 129 -1.34 -8.53 -14.52
CA VAL A 129 -1.39 -9.00 -15.90
C VAL A 129 -0.99 -7.87 -16.85
N GLY A 130 -0.05 -8.14 -17.76
CA GLY A 130 0.40 -7.20 -18.79
C GLY A 130 1.28 -6.05 -18.28
N LYS A 131 1.57 -5.98 -16.98
CA LYS A 131 2.52 -5.03 -16.40
C LYS A 131 3.94 -5.28 -16.91
N GLN A 132 4.73 -4.21 -17.01
CA GLN A 132 6.14 -4.27 -17.39
C GLN A 132 6.94 -3.30 -16.52
N ALA A 133 8.16 -3.70 -16.11
CA ALA A 133 9.07 -2.78 -15.43
C ALA A 133 9.46 -1.62 -16.38
N GLY A 134 9.46 -0.39 -15.88
CA GLY A 134 9.63 0.82 -16.65
C GLY A 134 8.37 1.31 -17.38
N GLN A 135 7.23 0.63 -17.24
CA GLN A 135 5.95 1.12 -17.77
C GLN A 135 5.62 2.46 -17.11
N PRO A 136 5.43 3.57 -17.86
CA PRO A 136 5.08 4.85 -17.28
C PRO A 136 3.68 4.79 -16.65
N VAL A 137 3.51 5.52 -15.54
CA VAL A 137 2.22 5.75 -14.89
C VAL A 137 2.02 7.24 -14.66
N SER A 138 0.79 7.72 -14.80
CA SER A 138 0.43 9.11 -14.52
C SER A 138 -0.26 9.24 -13.16
N ALA A 139 -0.13 10.40 -12.50
CA ALA A 139 -0.88 10.70 -11.29
C ALA A 139 -2.39 10.50 -11.53
N GLY A 140 -3.06 9.73 -10.67
CA GLY A 140 -4.48 9.38 -10.81
C GLY A 140 -4.79 8.25 -11.79
N GLU A 141 -3.79 7.70 -12.49
CA GLU A 141 -3.99 6.48 -13.28
C GLU A 141 -4.33 5.31 -12.36
N VAL A 142 -5.41 4.58 -12.68
CA VAL A 142 -5.73 3.32 -12.01
C VAL A 142 -4.71 2.27 -12.44
N ILE A 143 -3.88 1.83 -11.48
CA ILE A 143 -2.78 0.91 -11.73
C ILE A 143 -3.06 -0.51 -11.24
N CYS A 144 -3.97 -0.68 -10.27
CA CYS A 144 -4.36 -1.97 -9.71
C CYS A 144 -5.71 -1.90 -8.99
N TRP A 145 -6.17 -3.04 -8.47
CA TRP A 145 -7.44 -3.18 -7.77
C TRP A 145 -7.30 -4.10 -6.56
N MET A 146 -8.04 -3.80 -5.49
CA MET A 146 -8.05 -4.62 -4.27
C MET A 146 -8.53 -6.04 -4.54
N GLY A 147 -7.84 -7.02 -3.94
CA GLY A 147 -8.10 -8.44 -4.09
C GLY A 147 -9.13 -8.98 -3.10
N ASP A 148 -9.70 -10.12 -3.46
CA ASP A 148 -10.45 -10.93 -2.49
C ASP A 148 -9.47 -11.68 -1.56
N LYS A 149 -9.94 -12.05 -0.35
CA LYS A 149 -9.18 -12.81 0.65
C LYS A 149 -8.52 -14.10 0.12
N HIS A 150 -9.03 -14.66 -0.97
CA HIS A 150 -8.49 -15.88 -1.57
C HIS A 150 -7.26 -15.65 -2.46
N GLU A 151 -6.93 -14.40 -2.80
CA GLU A 151 -5.82 -14.04 -3.71
C GLU A 151 -4.96 -12.87 -3.20
N ASN A 152 -5.38 -12.20 -2.12
CA ASN A 152 -4.73 -11.02 -1.59
C ASN A 152 -3.58 -11.34 -0.61
N GLY A 153 -3.25 -12.60 -0.35
CA GLY A 153 -2.12 -12.99 0.51
C GLY A 153 -2.48 -13.36 1.95
N GLY A 154 -3.76 -13.25 2.34
CA GLY A 154 -4.23 -13.68 3.67
C GLY A 154 -4.85 -12.54 4.46
#